data_AF-A0A4R2IT82-F1
#
_entry.id   AF-A0A4R2IT82-F1
#
_cell.length_a   1.000
_cell.length_b   1.000
_cell.length_c   1.000
_cell.angle_alpha   90.00
_cell.angle_beta   90.00
_cell.angle_gamma   90.00
#
_symmetry.space_group_name_H-M   'P 1'
#
loop_
_entity.id
_entity.type
_entity.pdbx_description
1 polymer ?
#
loop_
_entity_poly.entity_id
_entity_poly.type
_entity_poly.pdbx_seq_one_letter_code
_entity_poly.pdbx_strand_id
1 'polypeptide(L)'
;MTSTTQTVCPSCGGPVSEADRYCEACGAELQAAAAAPATPALDTDTEPTVEINTNPVDPCHSCGGVVGADGYCETCGTKAVKPRDHFTEQPAPWVAGTCDRGIRHSRNEDAMAIAADAEPGSRALLVVCDGVSSSLDSDVASLAAARAARDVLVAGHAQGMGTESSKNSAVVARLNAAADAANDAVLENTSPDSPNPASCTFVAAVLEDGLLVAGVVGDSRAYWFPDDGEAVGLTVDDSWAAELIATGIPRAQAESGPHAHAITRWLGKDAPDHTPRTTTLRVTGPGWLMACSDGLWNYCSEAAPLADLTRQTAAANGGDPLATSSALVDWANAQGGQDNITVALARLA
;
A
#
# COMPACT_ATOMS: atom_id res chain seq x y z
N MET A 1 41.34 -47.23 -2.80
CA MET A 1 40.67 -46.65 -3.98
C MET A 1 39.22 -46.42 -3.60
N THR A 2 38.92 -45.26 -3.04
CA THR A 2 37.55 -44.87 -2.68
C THR A 2 36.87 -44.34 -3.94
N SER A 3 35.89 -45.09 -4.42
CA SER A 3 35.04 -44.73 -5.55
C SER A 3 33.98 -43.75 -5.07
N THR A 4 34.18 -42.45 -5.31
CA THR A 4 33.15 -41.43 -5.12
C THR A 4 32.23 -41.46 -6.34
N THR A 5 31.00 -41.94 -6.16
CA THR A 5 29.92 -41.79 -7.15
C THR A 5 29.65 -40.30 -7.32
N GLN A 6 29.96 -39.76 -8.49
CA GLN A 6 29.64 -38.38 -8.86
C GLN A 6 28.16 -38.31 -9.26
N THR A 7 27.35 -37.66 -8.45
CA THR A 7 25.96 -37.31 -8.80
C THR A 7 25.95 -36.02 -9.62
N VAL A 8 24.97 -35.89 -10.52
CA VAL A 8 24.78 -34.68 -11.35
C VAL A 8 23.42 -34.06 -11.06
N CYS A 9 23.35 -32.74 -11.10
CA CYS A 9 22.10 -32.01 -10.91
C CYS A 9 21.10 -32.40 -12.01
N PRO A 10 19.87 -32.80 -11.66
CA PRO A 10 18.87 -33.18 -12.65
C PRO A 10 18.36 -32.00 -13.49
N SER A 11 18.58 -30.76 -13.04
CA SER A 11 18.11 -29.55 -13.71
C SER A 11 19.10 -29.02 -14.75
N CYS A 12 20.41 -29.00 -14.44
CA CYS A 12 21.43 -28.42 -15.31
C CYS A 12 22.59 -29.36 -15.70
N GLY A 13 22.65 -30.57 -15.12
CA GLY A 13 23.73 -31.53 -15.36
C GLY A 13 25.07 -31.19 -14.68
N GLY A 14 25.14 -30.13 -13.87
CA GLY A 14 26.33 -29.75 -13.10
C GLY A 14 26.71 -30.78 -12.03
N PRO A 15 27.99 -30.88 -11.63
CA PRO A 15 28.42 -31.82 -10.59
C PRO A 15 27.82 -31.45 -9.24
N VAL A 16 27.33 -32.44 -8.49
CA VAL A 16 26.80 -32.26 -7.14
C VAL A 16 27.27 -33.41 -6.24
N SER A 17 27.33 -33.17 -4.94
CA SER A 17 27.59 -34.18 -3.92
C SER A 17 26.29 -34.73 -3.33
N GLU A 18 26.30 -35.94 -2.77
CA GLU A 18 25.12 -36.51 -2.09
C GLU A 18 24.69 -35.73 -0.83
N ALA A 19 25.58 -34.89 -0.28
CA ALA A 19 25.28 -34.03 0.86
C ALA A 19 24.74 -32.64 0.43
N ASP A 20 24.77 -32.31 -0.86
CA ASP A 20 24.36 -31.00 -1.35
C ASP A 20 22.83 -30.90 -1.35
N ARG A 21 22.31 -29.87 -0.69
CA ARG A 21 20.88 -29.58 -0.63
C ARG A 21 20.42 -28.78 -1.86
N TYR A 22 21.32 -28.00 -2.44
CA TYR A 22 21.11 -27.18 -3.64
C TYR A 22 22.30 -27.31 -4.58
N CYS A 23 22.05 -27.21 -5.88
CA CYS A 23 23.09 -27.22 -6.90
C CYS A 23 23.83 -25.88 -6.92
N GLU A 24 25.14 -25.88 -6.64
CA GLU A 24 25.95 -24.65 -6.68
C GLU A 24 26.03 -24.00 -8.07
N ALA A 25 25.79 -24.76 -9.14
CA ALA A 25 25.85 -24.25 -10.51
C ALA A 25 24.58 -23.55 -10.98
N CYS A 26 23.40 -23.89 -10.43
CA CYS A 26 22.12 -23.35 -10.92
C CYS A 26 21.08 -23.04 -9.83
N GLY A 27 21.35 -23.34 -8.56
CA GLY A 27 20.46 -23.09 -7.43
C GLY A 27 19.33 -24.10 -7.26
N ALA A 28 19.19 -25.11 -8.13
CA ALA A 28 18.11 -26.10 -8.03
C ALA A 28 18.25 -26.99 -6.77
N GLU A 29 17.15 -27.17 -6.02
CA GLU A 29 17.09 -28.05 -4.85
C GLU A 29 17.23 -29.53 -5.27
N LEU A 30 18.12 -30.27 -4.61
CA LEU A 30 18.56 -31.61 -5.04
C LEU A 30 17.90 -32.76 -4.25
N GLN A 31 17.31 -32.47 -3.09
CA GLN A 31 16.60 -33.45 -2.26
C GLN A 31 15.10 -33.18 -2.33
N ALA A 32 14.36 -34.14 -2.87
CA ALA A 32 12.90 -34.12 -2.80
C ALA A 32 12.46 -34.17 -1.34
N ALA A 33 11.82 -33.10 -0.87
CA ALA A 33 11.07 -33.12 0.38
C ALA A 33 10.10 -34.30 0.34
N ALA A 34 10.10 -35.12 1.39
CA ALA A 34 9.11 -36.17 1.57
C ALA A 34 7.72 -35.58 1.30
N ALA A 35 6.98 -36.24 0.39
CA ALA A 35 5.72 -35.77 -0.16
C ALA A 35 4.85 -35.11 0.92
N ALA A 36 4.75 -33.78 0.84
CA ALA A 36 3.67 -33.07 1.50
C ALA A 36 2.36 -33.69 0.97
N PRO A 37 1.37 -33.98 1.84
CA PRO A 37 0.06 -34.36 1.34
C PRO A 37 -0.38 -33.27 0.38
N ALA A 38 -0.84 -33.68 -0.81
CA ALA A 38 -1.37 -32.77 -1.81
C ALA A 38 -2.32 -31.81 -1.11
N THR A 39 -1.92 -30.55 -1.03
CA THR A 39 -2.81 -29.47 -0.63
C THR A 39 -4.00 -29.61 -1.56
N PRO A 40 -5.23 -29.78 -1.05
CA PRO A 40 -6.38 -29.50 -1.88
C PRO A 40 -6.12 -28.11 -2.45
N ALA A 41 -6.37 -27.91 -3.75
CA ALA A 41 -6.53 -26.56 -4.27
C ALA A 41 -7.45 -25.86 -3.26
N LEU A 42 -6.90 -24.91 -2.51
CA LEU A 42 -7.68 -24.13 -1.58
C LEU A 42 -8.68 -23.42 -2.47
N ASP A 43 -9.92 -23.86 -2.34
CA ASP A 43 -11.06 -23.11 -2.80
C ASP A 43 -11.01 -21.81 -1.98
N THR A 44 -10.39 -20.77 -2.55
CA THR A 44 -10.16 -19.47 -1.90
C THR A 44 -11.45 -18.66 -1.75
N ASP A 45 -12.61 -19.29 -2.00
CA ASP A 45 -13.93 -18.84 -1.58
C ASP A 45 -14.20 -19.18 -0.09
N THR A 46 -13.18 -19.16 0.77
CA THR A 46 -13.45 -19.04 2.21
C THR A 46 -14.11 -17.69 2.45
N GLU A 47 -15.38 -17.73 2.82
CA GLU A 47 -16.14 -16.57 3.26
C GLU A 47 -15.32 -15.82 4.34
N PRO A 48 -15.27 -14.48 4.29
CA PRO A 48 -14.58 -13.70 5.31
C PRO A 48 -15.08 -14.11 6.69
N THR A 49 -14.16 -14.36 7.63
CA THR A 49 -14.46 -14.77 9.00
C THR A 49 -15.16 -13.67 9.82
N VAL A 50 -15.31 -12.48 9.24
CA VAL A 50 -16.04 -11.34 9.78
C VAL A 50 -17.00 -10.82 8.70
N GLU A 51 -18.32 -10.88 8.98
CA GLU A 51 -19.34 -10.30 8.11
C GLU A 51 -19.16 -8.78 8.03
N ILE A 52 -18.69 -8.29 6.88
CA ILE A 52 -18.75 -6.86 6.54
C ILE A 52 -20.18 -6.55 6.10
N ASN A 53 -20.86 -5.66 6.84
CA ASN A 53 -22.21 -5.14 6.59
C ASN A 53 -22.65 -5.24 5.13
N THR A 54 -23.74 -5.97 4.89
CA THR A 54 -24.44 -6.06 3.61
C THR A 54 -25.09 -4.72 3.27
N ASN A 55 -24.31 -3.78 2.74
CA ASN A 55 -24.86 -2.62 2.05
C ASN A 55 -25.58 -3.09 0.77
N PRO A 56 -26.62 -2.37 0.31
CA PRO A 56 -27.28 -2.66 -0.96
C PRO A 56 -26.25 -2.69 -2.08
N VAL A 57 -26.35 -3.70 -2.94
CA VAL A 57 -25.42 -3.88 -4.08
C VAL A 57 -25.59 -2.70 -5.03
N ASP A 58 -24.50 -1.98 -5.30
CA ASP A 58 -24.51 -0.85 -6.22
C ASP A 58 -24.95 -1.27 -7.63
N PRO A 59 -25.54 -0.35 -8.43
CA PRO A 59 -25.84 -0.61 -9.83
C PRO A 59 -24.59 -1.10 -10.57
N CYS A 60 -24.79 -1.94 -11.59
CA CYS A 60 -23.69 -2.50 -12.37
C CYS A 60 -22.79 -1.38 -12.93
N HIS A 61 -21.51 -1.39 -12.57
CA HIS A 61 -20.54 -0.38 -13.03
C HIS A 61 -20.42 -0.30 -14.56
N SER A 62 -20.71 -1.40 -15.28
CA SER A 62 -20.56 -1.47 -16.73
C SER A 62 -21.76 -0.89 -17.50
N CYS A 63 -22.99 -1.04 -17.00
CA CYS A 63 -24.20 -0.64 -17.73
C CYS A 63 -25.27 0.09 -16.92
N GLY A 64 -25.06 0.27 -15.61
CA GLY A 64 -26.04 0.85 -14.68
C GLY A 64 -27.23 -0.06 -14.34
N GLY A 65 -27.25 -1.31 -14.83
CA GLY A 65 -28.32 -2.29 -14.58
C GLY A 65 -28.33 -2.83 -13.15
N VAL A 66 -29.40 -3.53 -12.78
CA VAL A 66 -29.53 -4.17 -11.47
C VAL A 66 -28.57 -5.35 -11.35
N VAL A 67 -27.96 -5.51 -10.18
CA VAL A 67 -27.14 -6.67 -9.84
C VAL A 67 -28.00 -7.66 -9.06
N GLY A 68 -28.06 -8.90 -9.55
CA GLY A 68 -28.79 -9.98 -8.93
C GLY A 68 -28.15 -10.45 -7.62
N ALA A 69 -28.88 -11.26 -6.84
CA ALA A 69 -28.38 -11.82 -5.58
C ALA A 69 -27.19 -12.78 -5.77
N ASP A 70 -26.95 -13.25 -7.00
CA ASP A 70 -25.78 -14.04 -7.39
C ASP A 70 -24.52 -13.20 -7.62
N GLY A 71 -24.63 -11.87 -7.48
CA GLY A 71 -23.53 -10.94 -7.69
C GLY A 71 -23.20 -10.73 -9.17
N TYR A 72 -24.13 -10.96 -10.09
CA TYR A 72 -23.97 -10.63 -11.51
C TYR A 72 -25.04 -9.64 -11.97
N CYS A 73 -24.67 -8.74 -12.89
CA CYS A 73 -25.62 -7.83 -13.50
C CYS A 73 -26.65 -8.60 -14.31
N GLU A 74 -27.93 -8.41 -14.00
CA GLU A 74 -29.05 -9.06 -14.70
C GLU A 74 -29.18 -8.58 -16.15
N THR A 75 -28.57 -7.43 -16.50
CA THR A 75 -28.64 -6.83 -17.83
C THR A 75 -27.47 -7.25 -18.73
N CYS A 76 -26.23 -7.16 -18.25
CA CYS A 76 -25.05 -7.40 -19.08
C CYS A 76 -24.18 -8.57 -18.62
N GLY A 77 -24.54 -9.25 -17.54
CA GLY A 77 -23.78 -10.39 -17.00
C GLY A 77 -22.46 -10.02 -16.32
N THR A 78 -22.15 -8.72 -16.18
CA THR A 78 -20.93 -8.26 -15.51
C THR A 78 -21.00 -8.57 -14.02
N LYS A 79 -19.97 -9.23 -13.48
CA LYS A 79 -19.86 -9.50 -12.03
C LYS A 79 -19.87 -8.18 -11.24
N ALA A 80 -20.60 -8.15 -10.15
CA ALA A 80 -20.63 -7.05 -9.20
C ALA A 80 -19.23 -6.81 -8.66
N VAL A 81 -18.86 -5.54 -8.55
CA VAL A 81 -17.65 -5.15 -7.83
C VAL A 81 -17.99 -5.29 -6.36
N LYS A 82 -17.23 -6.11 -5.62
CA LYS A 82 -17.38 -6.16 -4.17
C LYS A 82 -17.07 -4.75 -3.64
N PRO A 83 -17.77 -4.22 -2.62
CA PRO A 83 -17.48 -2.88 -2.10
C PRO A 83 -16.02 -2.67 -1.66
N ARG A 84 -15.26 -3.74 -1.41
CA ARG A 84 -13.82 -3.68 -1.17
C ARG A 84 -12.94 -3.73 -2.39
N ASP A 85 -13.41 -4.28 -3.50
CA ASP A 85 -12.62 -4.36 -4.72
C ASP A 85 -12.40 -2.98 -5.35
N HIS A 86 -13.29 -2.02 -5.11
CA HIS A 86 -13.11 -0.63 -5.52
C HIS A 86 -13.89 0.28 -4.59
N PHE A 87 -13.23 1.26 -3.99
CA PHE A 87 -13.90 2.27 -3.18
C PHE A 87 -13.18 3.62 -3.23
N THR A 88 -13.97 4.66 -2.95
CA THR A 88 -13.51 6.05 -2.95
C THR A 88 -13.90 6.75 -1.66
N GLU A 89 -13.08 7.69 -1.20
CA GLU A 89 -13.42 8.60 -0.11
C GLU A 89 -13.22 10.05 -0.58
N GLN A 90 -14.09 10.97 -0.14
CA GLN A 90 -13.96 12.41 -0.43
C GLN A 90 -14.47 13.25 0.75
N PRO A 91 -13.67 13.41 1.82
CA PRO A 91 -14.08 14.15 3.01
C PRO A 91 -14.23 15.66 2.76
N ALA A 92 -13.58 16.20 1.72
CA ALA A 92 -13.72 17.60 1.30
C ALA A 92 -13.53 17.72 -0.22
N PRO A 93 -14.02 18.80 -0.88
CA PRO A 93 -13.85 18.97 -2.33
C PRO A 93 -12.39 18.99 -2.81
N TRP A 94 -11.46 19.29 -1.91
CA TRP A 94 -10.03 19.39 -2.19
C TRP A 94 -9.22 18.16 -1.71
N VAL A 95 -9.87 17.13 -1.14
CA VAL A 95 -9.24 15.90 -0.67
C VAL A 95 -10.08 14.68 -1.04
N ALA A 96 -9.47 13.72 -1.75
CA ALA A 96 -10.13 12.49 -2.14
C ALA A 96 -9.14 11.34 -2.27
N GLY A 97 -9.64 10.11 -2.35
CA GLY A 97 -8.83 8.97 -2.69
C GLY A 97 -9.63 7.89 -3.41
N THR A 98 -8.92 7.04 -4.13
CA THR A 98 -9.44 5.84 -4.80
C THR A 98 -8.55 4.65 -4.43
N CYS A 99 -9.17 3.52 -4.10
CA CYS A 99 -8.53 2.25 -3.79
C CYS A 99 -9.19 1.16 -4.64
N ASP A 100 -8.39 0.36 -5.34
CA ASP A 100 -8.85 -0.62 -6.32
C ASP A 100 -8.04 -1.92 -6.19
N ARG A 101 -8.70 -3.06 -6.37
CA ARG A 101 -8.10 -4.40 -6.32
C ARG A 101 -7.03 -4.61 -7.39
N GLY A 102 -7.06 -3.81 -8.45
CA GLY A 102 -6.28 -4.08 -9.63
C GLY A 102 -6.82 -5.27 -10.43
N ILE A 103 -6.04 -5.72 -11.40
CA ILE A 103 -6.46 -6.73 -12.38
C ILE A 103 -6.12 -8.14 -11.90
N ARG A 104 -5.00 -8.32 -11.20
CA ARG A 104 -4.42 -9.64 -10.93
C ARG A 104 -4.82 -10.25 -9.59
N HIS A 105 -4.96 -9.44 -8.54
CA HIS A 105 -5.24 -9.94 -7.19
C HIS A 105 -6.69 -10.39 -7.06
N SER A 106 -6.97 -11.45 -6.29
CA SER A 106 -8.34 -11.95 -6.07
C SER A 106 -9.10 -11.19 -4.97
N ARG A 107 -8.38 -10.45 -4.13
CA ARG A 107 -8.91 -9.58 -3.08
C ARG A 107 -8.15 -8.26 -3.04
N ASN A 108 -8.78 -7.22 -2.50
CA ASN A 108 -8.14 -5.94 -2.27
C ASN A 108 -7.63 -5.88 -0.82
N GLU A 109 -6.32 -5.97 -0.68
CA GLU A 109 -5.55 -5.99 0.57
C GLU A 109 -5.09 -4.58 0.95
N ASP A 110 -5.20 -3.64 0.03
CA ASP A 110 -5.04 -2.23 0.31
C ASP A 110 -6.22 -1.63 1.09
N ALA A 111 -5.90 -0.62 1.88
CA ALA A 111 -6.88 0.26 2.46
C ALA A 111 -6.38 1.70 2.56
N MET A 112 -7.33 2.63 2.53
CA MET A 112 -7.12 4.03 2.89
C MET A 112 -8.18 4.48 3.88
N ALA A 113 -7.86 5.50 4.65
CA ALA A 113 -8.83 6.24 5.45
C ALA A 113 -8.37 7.70 5.51
N ILE A 114 -9.20 8.61 4.99
CA ILE A 114 -8.81 10.01 4.84
C ILE A 114 -9.76 10.94 5.59
N ALA A 115 -9.25 12.12 5.96
CA ALA A 115 -10.04 13.16 6.61
C ALA A 115 -9.51 14.54 6.25
N ALA A 116 -10.39 15.53 6.18
CA ALA A 116 -10.02 16.89 5.88
C ALA A 116 -11.01 17.87 6.49
N ASP A 117 -10.53 19.08 6.76
CA ASP A 117 -11.41 20.21 7.02
C ASP A 117 -12.00 20.75 5.70
N ALA A 118 -13.11 21.47 5.80
CA ALA A 118 -13.78 22.02 4.63
C ALA A 118 -12.93 23.07 3.88
N GLU A 119 -12.12 23.85 4.60
CA GLU A 119 -11.30 24.91 4.02
C GLU A 119 -10.02 24.33 3.40
N PRO A 120 -9.73 24.59 2.11
CA PRO A 120 -8.52 24.11 1.46
C PRO A 120 -7.24 24.54 2.21
N GLY A 121 -6.35 23.57 2.44
CA GLY A 121 -5.06 23.80 3.07
C GLY A 121 -5.08 24.00 4.58
N SER A 122 -6.25 24.03 5.24
CA SER A 122 -6.29 24.11 6.71
C SER A 122 -5.84 22.79 7.34
N ARG A 123 -6.44 21.68 6.91
CA ARG A 123 -6.12 20.35 7.42
C ARG A 123 -6.47 19.21 6.45
N ALA A 124 -5.50 18.35 6.17
CA ALA A 124 -5.71 17.08 5.47
C ALA A 124 -4.91 15.95 6.13
N LEU A 125 -5.54 14.78 6.22
CA LEU A 125 -4.99 13.54 6.76
C LEU A 125 -5.18 12.46 5.69
N LEU A 126 -4.07 11.97 5.15
CA LEU A 126 -4.08 10.87 4.19
C LEU A 126 -3.42 9.66 4.86
N VAL A 127 -4.13 8.53 4.99
CA VAL A 127 -3.58 7.28 5.49
C VAL A 127 -3.79 6.19 4.44
N VAL A 128 -2.73 5.44 4.14
CA VAL A 128 -2.75 4.25 3.28
C VAL A 128 -2.04 3.11 4.02
N CYS A 129 -2.64 1.93 4.00
CA CYS A 129 -2.11 0.68 4.53
C CYS A 129 -2.26 -0.40 3.46
N ASP A 130 -1.15 -1.05 3.11
CA ASP A 130 -1.08 -2.09 2.09
C ASP A 130 -0.86 -3.44 2.78
N GLY A 131 -1.85 -4.33 2.67
CA GLY A 131 -1.85 -5.64 3.32
C GLY A 131 -0.93 -6.62 2.61
N VAL A 132 0.01 -7.23 3.33
CA VAL A 132 0.97 -8.18 2.74
C VAL A 132 0.24 -9.41 2.21
N SER A 133 0.30 -9.65 0.89
CA SER A 133 -0.49 -10.68 0.22
C SER A 133 -0.23 -12.11 0.65
N SER A 134 0.96 -12.37 1.19
CA SER A 134 1.28 -13.69 1.72
C SER A 134 0.58 -13.96 3.05
N SER A 135 0.11 -12.95 3.77
CA SER A 135 -0.46 -13.07 5.12
C SER A 135 -1.97 -13.34 5.14
N LEU A 136 -2.46 -13.98 6.20
CA LEU A 136 -3.89 -14.27 6.36
C LEU A 136 -4.64 -12.99 6.76
N ASP A 137 -5.85 -12.81 6.22
CA ASP A 137 -6.77 -11.71 6.56
C ASP A 137 -6.17 -10.28 6.46
N SER A 138 -5.17 -10.08 5.60
CA SER A 138 -4.48 -8.79 5.43
C SER A 138 -5.40 -7.68 4.93
N ASP A 139 -6.45 -8.01 4.18
CA ASP A 139 -7.50 -7.10 3.72
C ASP A 139 -8.37 -6.55 4.86
N VAL A 140 -8.61 -7.37 5.88
CA VAL A 140 -9.32 -6.94 7.10
C VAL A 140 -8.39 -6.11 7.98
N ALA A 141 -7.14 -6.56 8.14
CA ALA A 141 -6.15 -5.91 8.98
C ALA A 141 -5.75 -4.52 8.46
N SER A 142 -5.45 -4.38 7.16
CA SER A 142 -5.06 -3.10 6.55
C SER A 142 -6.18 -2.05 6.68
N LEU A 143 -7.44 -2.48 6.52
CA LEU A 143 -8.59 -1.61 6.75
C LEU A 143 -8.70 -1.14 8.19
N ALA A 144 -8.62 -2.09 9.13
CA ALA A 144 -8.70 -1.77 10.55
C ALA A 144 -7.57 -0.79 10.93
N ALA A 145 -6.37 -1.05 10.43
CA ALA A 145 -5.18 -0.22 10.61
C ALA A 145 -5.39 1.21 10.09
N ALA A 146 -5.80 1.38 8.83
CA ALA A 146 -6.01 2.69 8.23
C ALA A 146 -7.03 3.52 9.01
N ARG A 147 -8.16 2.90 9.40
CA ARG A 147 -9.21 3.57 10.18
C ARG A 147 -8.75 3.97 11.58
N ALA A 148 -8.09 3.06 12.30
CA ALA A 148 -7.57 3.34 13.64
C ALA A 148 -6.55 4.49 13.63
N ALA A 149 -5.63 4.48 12.66
CA ALA A 149 -4.68 5.58 12.46
C ALA A 149 -5.40 6.90 12.18
N ARG A 150 -6.36 6.92 11.24
CA ARG A 150 -7.13 8.12 10.92
C ARG A 150 -7.84 8.66 12.15
N ASP A 151 -8.47 7.80 12.97
CA ASP A 151 -9.21 8.21 14.17
C ASP A 151 -8.29 8.89 15.20
N VAL A 152 -7.09 8.35 15.42
CA VAL A 152 -6.07 8.98 16.28
C VAL A 152 -5.64 10.33 15.73
N LEU A 153 -5.38 10.41 14.41
CA LEU A 153 -4.94 11.65 13.78
C LEU A 153 -6.03 12.72 13.89
N VAL A 154 -7.30 12.38 13.61
CA VAL A 154 -8.45 13.30 13.69
C VAL A 154 -8.62 13.88 15.08
N ALA A 155 -8.45 13.07 16.14
CA ALA A 155 -8.71 13.46 17.52
C ALA A 155 -7.80 14.57 18.07
N GLY A 156 -6.60 14.74 17.52
CA GLY A 156 -5.67 15.80 17.93
C GLY A 156 -5.55 16.93 16.92
N HIS A 157 -5.08 18.11 17.35
CA HIS A 157 -4.75 19.25 16.48
C HIS A 157 -3.51 19.99 17.01
N ALA A 158 -2.59 20.43 16.13
CA ALA A 158 -1.43 21.22 16.54
C ALA A 158 -1.72 22.74 16.66
N GLN A 159 -2.97 23.16 16.45
CA GLN A 159 -3.34 24.57 16.45
C GLN A 159 -3.30 25.14 17.87
N GLY A 160 -2.86 26.38 18.00
CA GLY A 160 -2.67 27.03 19.31
C GLY A 160 -1.35 26.70 20.00
N MET A 161 -0.51 25.82 19.45
CA MET A 161 0.84 25.59 19.96
C MET A 161 1.79 26.73 19.58
N GLY A 162 2.65 27.12 20.53
CA GLY A 162 3.40 28.37 20.46
C GLY A 162 4.45 28.46 19.35
N THR A 163 5.28 27.44 19.17
CA THR A 163 6.39 27.45 18.18
C THR A 163 6.18 26.44 17.06
N GLU A 164 6.78 26.67 15.89
CA GLU A 164 6.78 25.70 14.79
C GLU A 164 7.37 24.34 15.20
N SER A 165 8.43 24.36 16.02
CA SER A 165 9.03 23.13 16.56
C SER A 165 8.04 22.38 17.45
N SER A 166 7.29 23.06 18.30
CA SER A 166 6.24 22.43 19.12
C SER A 166 5.12 21.83 18.28
N LYS A 167 4.69 22.54 17.23
CA LYS A 167 3.71 22.02 16.26
C LYS A 167 4.22 20.75 15.59
N ASN A 168 5.46 20.78 15.09
CA ASN A 168 6.10 19.61 14.48
C ASN A 168 6.14 18.42 15.43
N SER A 169 6.70 18.60 16.63
CA SER A 169 6.78 17.52 17.63
C SER A 169 5.40 16.93 17.98
N ALA A 170 4.34 17.75 17.99
CA ALA A 170 2.99 17.28 18.25
C ALA A 170 2.39 16.49 17.08
N VAL A 171 2.68 16.87 15.83
CA VAL A 171 2.28 16.08 14.66
C VAL A 171 3.05 14.76 14.62
N VAL A 172 4.36 14.77 14.86
CA VAL A 172 5.20 13.56 14.94
C VAL A 172 4.70 12.62 16.04
N ALA A 173 4.41 13.13 17.24
CA ALA A 173 3.87 12.31 18.33
C ALA A 173 2.51 11.68 17.97
N ARG A 174 1.65 12.39 17.22
CA ARG A 174 0.38 11.85 16.72
C ARG A 174 0.59 10.79 15.64
N LEU A 175 1.57 10.97 14.75
CA LEU A 175 1.93 9.95 13.76
C LEU A 175 2.41 8.66 14.43
N ASN A 176 3.24 8.76 15.48
CA ASN A 176 3.63 7.59 16.28
C ASN A 176 2.42 6.91 16.92
N ALA A 177 1.54 7.68 17.58
CA ALA A 177 0.33 7.13 18.18
C ALA A 177 -0.63 6.53 17.14
N ALA A 178 -0.67 7.07 15.92
CA ALA A 178 -1.46 6.52 14.83
C ALA A 178 -0.90 5.20 14.31
N ALA A 179 0.43 5.08 14.22
CA ALA A 179 1.09 3.82 13.89
C ALA A 179 0.91 2.77 15.00
N ASP A 180 0.96 3.17 16.28
CA ASP A 180 0.66 2.29 17.42
C ASP A 180 -0.78 1.76 17.33
N ALA A 181 -1.77 2.64 17.14
CA ALA A 181 -3.17 2.24 17.00
C ALA A 181 -3.44 1.39 15.75
N ALA A 182 -2.75 1.68 14.65
CA ALA A 182 -2.81 0.87 13.44
C ALA A 182 -2.27 -0.55 13.71
N ASN A 183 -1.11 -0.65 14.37
CA ASN A 183 -0.53 -1.94 14.73
C ASN A 183 -1.45 -2.72 15.68
N ASP A 184 -1.98 -2.08 16.72
CA ASP A 184 -2.94 -2.71 17.63
C ASP A 184 -4.17 -3.25 16.88
N ALA A 185 -4.69 -2.50 15.90
CA ALA A 185 -5.79 -2.96 15.05
C ALA A 185 -5.41 -4.17 14.18
N VAL A 186 -4.18 -4.24 13.65
CA VAL A 186 -3.68 -5.45 12.95
C VAL A 186 -3.64 -6.64 13.91
N LEU A 187 -3.13 -6.46 15.13
CA LEU A 187 -3.05 -7.52 16.13
C LEU A 187 -4.42 -8.04 16.56
N GLU A 188 -5.39 -7.13 16.76
CA GLU A 188 -6.77 -7.49 17.13
C GLU A 188 -7.49 -8.31 16.05
N ASN A 189 -7.15 -8.09 14.78
CA ASN A 189 -7.69 -8.83 13.64
C ASN A 189 -6.84 -10.06 13.26
N THR A 190 -5.81 -10.37 14.04
CA THR A 190 -4.93 -11.52 13.80
C THR A 190 -5.15 -12.60 14.85
N SER A 191 -5.45 -13.83 14.40
CA SER A 191 -5.51 -14.98 15.31
C SER A 191 -4.18 -15.15 16.07
N PRO A 192 -4.19 -15.30 17.42
CA PRO A 192 -2.98 -15.52 18.20
C PRO A 192 -2.16 -16.74 17.74
N ASP A 193 -2.82 -17.75 17.20
CA ASP A 193 -2.24 -19.00 16.71
C ASP A 193 -2.03 -19.01 15.19
N SER A 194 -2.16 -17.86 14.51
CA SER A 194 -1.97 -17.78 13.07
C SER A 194 -0.55 -18.22 12.67
N PRO A 195 -0.40 -19.20 11.76
CA PRO A 195 0.91 -19.58 11.23
C PRO A 195 1.50 -18.51 10.30
N ASN A 196 0.66 -17.59 9.82
CA ASN A 196 1.02 -16.49 8.95
C ASN A 196 0.19 -15.25 9.34
N PRO A 197 0.60 -14.54 10.40
CA PRO A 197 -0.17 -13.45 11.00
C PRO A 197 -0.39 -12.32 9.98
N ALA A 198 -1.51 -11.62 10.08
CA ALA A 198 -1.80 -10.49 9.21
C ALA A 198 -0.73 -9.40 9.41
N SER A 199 -0.29 -8.82 8.31
CA SER A 199 0.69 -7.74 8.29
C SER A 199 0.31 -6.72 7.22
N CYS A 200 0.62 -5.45 7.46
CA CYS A 200 0.44 -4.41 6.47
C CYS A 200 1.49 -3.29 6.59
N THR A 201 1.64 -2.50 5.55
CA THR A 201 2.39 -1.24 5.60
C THR A 201 1.59 -0.16 6.33
N PHE A 202 2.23 0.98 6.52
CA PHE A 202 1.62 2.20 7.00
C PHE A 202 2.31 3.40 6.36
N VAL A 203 1.55 4.25 5.69
CA VAL A 203 1.98 5.61 5.37
C VAL A 203 0.87 6.59 5.74
N ALA A 204 1.25 7.66 6.44
CA ALA A 204 0.35 8.74 6.77
C ALA A 204 0.98 10.09 6.45
N ALA A 205 0.21 10.99 5.83
CA ALA A 205 0.60 12.38 5.61
C ALA A 205 -0.40 13.34 6.27
N VAL A 206 0.13 14.22 7.10
CA VAL A 206 -0.63 15.22 7.86
C VAL A 206 -0.23 16.60 7.39
N LEU A 207 -1.16 17.32 6.79
CA LEU A 207 -1.06 18.75 6.51
C LEU A 207 -1.89 19.52 7.54
N GLU A 208 -1.27 20.46 8.26
CA GLU A 208 -1.94 21.40 9.17
C GLU A 208 -1.29 22.79 9.08
N ASP A 209 -2.04 23.81 8.67
CA ASP A 209 -1.55 25.20 8.54
C ASP A 209 -0.22 25.32 7.77
N GLY A 210 -0.09 24.61 6.65
CA GLY A 210 1.14 24.58 5.84
C GLY A 210 2.30 23.77 6.47
N LEU A 211 2.10 23.10 7.60
CA LEU A 211 3.03 22.09 8.11
C LEU A 211 2.64 20.74 7.56
N LEU A 212 3.52 20.15 6.75
CA LEU A 212 3.36 18.82 6.21
C LEU A 212 4.31 17.87 6.95
N VAL A 213 3.78 16.82 7.56
CA VAL A 213 4.57 15.74 8.16
C VAL A 213 4.08 14.41 7.62
N ALA A 214 4.99 13.62 7.06
CA ALA A 214 4.73 12.25 6.66
C ALA A 214 5.37 11.27 7.65
N GLY A 215 4.72 10.13 7.88
CA GLY A 215 5.23 8.99 8.64
C GLY A 215 5.08 7.71 7.84
N VAL A 216 6.10 6.84 7.85
CA VAL A 216 6.08 5.58 7.09
C VAL A 216 6.66 4.38 7.86
N VAL A 217 6.05 3.22 7.66
CA VAL A 217 6.54 1.86 7.95
C VAL A 217 6.19 0.99 6.75
N GLY A 218 7.18 0.37 6.11
CA GLY A 218 6.99 -0.35 4.84
C GLY A 218 7.31 0.54 3.64
N ASP A 219 6.72 0.25 2.49
CA ASP A 219 7.08 0.83 1.19
C ASP A 219 5.93 1.52 0.45
N SER A 220 4.78 1.71 1.10
CA SER A 220 3.82 2.73 0.66
C SER A 220 4.43 4.13 0.82
N ARG A 221 4.11 5.06 -0.08
CA ARG A 221 4.85 6.31 -0.23
C ARG A 221 3.98 7.55 -0.08
N ALA A 222 4.59 8.63 0.40
CA ALA A 222 3.98 9.96 0.38
C ALA A 222 4.85 10.94 -0.39
N TYR A 223 4.20 11.88 -1.08
CA TYR A 223 4.85 12.86 -1.94
C TYR A 223 4.24 14.25 -1.81
N TRP A 224 5.07 15.27 -2.02
CA TRP A 224 4.63 16.64 -2.24
C TRP A 224 5.03 17.09 -3.64
N PHE A 225 4.06 17.53 -4.43
CA PHE A 225 4.25 18.05 -5.79
C PHE A 225 3.85 19.52 -5.83
N PRO A 226 4.80 20.46 -5.61
CA PRO A 226 4.53 21.87 -5.86
C PRO A 226 4.05 22.11 -7.30
N ASP A 227 3.19 23.09 -7.51
CA ASP A 227 2.86 23.57 -8.86
C ASP A 227 4.10 24.21 -9.52
N ASP A 228 4.90 24.90 -8.72
CA ASP A 228 6.19 25.47 -9.09
C ASP A 228 7.29 24.95 -8.15
N GLY A 229 8.25 24.22 -8.71
CA GLY A 229 9.35 23.61 -7.97
C GLY A 229 9.51 22.11 -8.23
N GLU A 230 10.49 21.52 -7.55
CA GLU A 230 10.82 20.11 -7.68
C GLU A 230 9.85 19.24 -6.87
N ALA A 231 9.47 18.09 -7.45
CA ALA A 231 8.70 17.07 -6.76
C ALA A 231 9.52 16.43 -5.64
N VAL A 232 8.90 16.26 -4.47
CA VAL A 232 9.58 15.76 -3.26
C VAL A 232 8.94 14.44 -2.82
N GLY A 233 9.74 13.37 -2.77
CA GLY A 233 9.38 12.17 -2.02
C GLY A 233 9.53 12.44 -0.52
N LEU A 234 8.47 12.23 0.25
CA LEU A 234 8.43 12.50 1.70
C LEU A 234 8.85 11.26 2.52
N THR A 235 8.88 10.08 1.89
CA THR A 235 9.16 8.80 2.54
C THR A 235 10.38 8.12 1.94
N VAL A 236 11.00 7.27 2.74
CA VAL A 236 12.06 6.33 2.31
C VAL A 236 11.61 4.95 2.71
N ASP A 237 11.36 4.11 1.72
CA ASP A 237 10.81 2.76 1.88
C ASP A 237 11.65 1.93 2.86
N ASP A 238 10.96 1.14 3.67
CA ASP A 238 11.52 0.00 4.39
C ASP A 238 11.56 -1.21 3.46
N SER A 239 12.47 -1.19 2.48
CA SER A 239 12.63 -2.29 1.52
C SER A 239 14.10 -2.60 1.25
N TRP A 240 14.36 -3.82 0.80
CA TRP A 240 15.71 -4.24 0.41
C TRP A 240 16.28 -3.36 -0.70
N ALA A 241 15.47 -2.94 -1.68
CA ALA A 241 15.91 -2.00 -2.71
C ALA A 241 16.35 -0.66 -2.12
N ALA A 242 15.61 -0.11 -1.16
CA ALA A 242 15.97 1.14 -0.49
C ALA A 242 17.28 1.02 0.30
N GLU A 243 17.51 -0.11 0.97
CA GLU A 243 18.77 -0.39 1.65
C GLU A 243 19.95 -0.44 0.67
N LEU A 244 19.79 -1.10 -0.48
CA LEU A 244 20.81 -1.13 -1.54
C LEU A 244 21.09 0.28 -2.08
N ILE A 245 20.07 1.09 -2.32
CA ILE A 245 20.22 2.48 -2.76
C ILE A 245 21.01 3.29 -1.72
N ALA A 246 20.73 3.10 -0.43
CA ALA A 246 21.45 3.77 0.65
C ALA A 246 22.95 3.41 0.69
N THR A 247 23.33 2.22 0.20
CA THR A 247 24.76 1.83 0.03
C THR A 247 25.42 2.40 -1.25
N GLY A 248 24.68 3.15 -2.07
CA GLY A 248 25.16 3.77 -3.30
C GLY A 248 24.88 2.98 -4.58
N ILE A 249 24.09 1.91 -4.52
CA ILE A 249 23.66 1.19 -5.72
C ILE A 249 22.65 2.06 -6.50
N PRO A 250 22.79 2.21 -7.83
CA PRO A 250 21.83 2.96 -8.63
C PRO A 250 20.40 2.40 -8.49
N ARG A 251 19.40 3.27 -8.38
CA ARG A 251 17.98 2.88 -8.21
C ARG A 251 17.51 1.85 -9.24
N ALA A 252 17.74 2.11 -10.52
CA ALA A 252 17.36 1.19 -11.60
C ALA A 252 17.96 -0.22 -11.44
N GLN A 253 19.13 -0.34 -10.80
CA GLN A 253 19.74 -1.62 -10.48
C GLN A 253 19.11 -2.24 -9.21
N ALA A 254 18.94 -1.44 -8.15
CA ALA A 254 18.36 -1.91 -6.90
C ALA A 254 16.92 -2.44 -7.05
N GLU A 255 16.11 -1.74 -7.84
CA GLU A 255 14.70 -2.11 -8.12
C GLU A 255 14.57 -3.29 -9.09
N SER A 256 15.64 -3.68 -9.81
CA SER A 256 15.61 -4.83 -10.73
C SER A 256 15.91 -6.19 -10.08
N GLY A 257 16.26 -6.18 -8.79
CA GLY A 257 16.67 -7.38 -8.06
C GLY A 257 15.49 -8.31 -7.73
N PRO A 258 15.73 -9.63 -7.58
CA PRO A 258 14.66 -10.60 -7.29
C PRO A 258 13.97 -10.39 -5.94
N HIS A 259 14.56 -9.61 -5.04
CA HIS A 259 14.02 -9.30 -3.70
C HIS A 259 13.82 -7.79 -3.53
N ALA A 260 13.77 -7.01 -4.62
CA ALA A 260 13.70 -5.55 -4.56
C ALA A 260 12.51 -5.05 -3.73
N HIS A 261 11.36 -5.70 -3.89
CA HIS A 261 10.10 -5.38 -3.21
C HIS A 261 9.96 -6.03 -1.82
N ALA A 262 10.99 -6.72 -1.32
CA ALA A 262 10.92 -7.31 0.00
C ALA A 262 10.99 -6.20 1.07
N ILE A 263 9.88 -5.99 1.78
CA ILE A 263 9.81 -5.04 2.88
C ILE A 263 10.62 -5.51 4.10
N THR A 264 11.23 -4.58 4.83
CA THR A 264 12.07 -4.85 5.99
C THR A 264 11.44 -4.41 7.32
N ARG A 265 10.35 -3.63 7.26
CA ARG A 265 9.51 -3.24 8.41
C ARG A 265 8.05 -3.18 7.96
N TRP A 266 7.16 -3.56 8.86
CA TRP A 266 5.70 -3.63 8.66
C TRP A 266 4.98 -3.46 10.01
N LEU A 267 3.66 -3.32 9.98
CA LEU A 267 2.79 -3.49 11.14
C LEU A 267 2.38 -4.95 11.25
N GLY A 268 2.33 -5.50 12.46
CA GLY A 268 1.95 -6.90 12.68
C GLY A 268 2.62 -7.53 13.90
N LYS A 269 2.21 -8.76 14.21
CA LYS A 269 2.67 -9.51 15.39
C LYS A 269 4.18 -9.78 15.38
N ASP A 270 4.73 -9.99 14.19
CA ASP A 270 6.13 -10.29 13.94
C ASP A 270 6.92 -9.06 13.46
N ALA A 271 6.33 -7.87 13.55
CA ALA A 271 6.98 -6.62 13.19
C ALA A 271 8.27 -6.42 14.00
N PRO A 272 9.41 -6.14 13.35
CA PRO A 272 10.66 -5.88 14.06
C PRO A 272 10.63 -4.53 14.81
N ASP A 273 10.02 -3.50 14.22
CA ASP A 273 9.79 -2.17 14.79
C ASP A 273 8.79 -1.41 13.91
N HIS A 274 7.67 -0.97 14.49
CA HIS A 274 6.61 -0.22 13.82
C HIS A 274 6.65 1.30 14.06
N THR A 275 7.74 1.82 14.65
CA THR A 275 7.90 3.28 14.85
C THR A 275 8.06 3.99 13.50
N PRO A 276 7.15 4.89 13.08
CA PRO A 276 7.21 5.46 11.75
C PRO A 276 8.43 6.36 11.59
N ARG A 277 9.14 6.24 10.46
CA ARG A 277 10.12 7.26 10.05
C ARG A 277 9.38 8.49 9.60
N THR A 278 9.76 9.65 10.13
CA THR A 278 9.04 10.90 9.85
C THR A 278 9.88 11.91 9.07
N THR A 279 9.22 12.61 8.16
CA THR A 279 9.77 13.72 7.38
C THR A 279 8.86 14.93 7.53
N THR A 280 9.44 16.10 7.75
CA THR A 280 8.71 17.37 7.88
C THR A 280 9.07 18.33 6.75
N LEU A 281 8.06 18.96 6.16
CA LEU A 281 8.19 20.01 5.16
C LEU A 281 7.26 21.18 5.51
N ARG A 282 7.73 22.41 5.28
CA ARG A 282 6.87 23.60 5.26
C ARG A 282 6.42 23.82 3.81
N VAL A 283 5.13 23.75 3.55
CA VAL A 283 4.56 24.08 2.24
C VAL A 283 4.20 25.57 2.20
N THR A 284 4.61 26.27 1.15
CA THR A 284 4.46 27.74 1.02
C THR A 284 3.62 28.17 -0.18
N GLY A 285 3.14 27.22 -0.98
CA GLY A 285 2.40 27.50 -2.20
C GLY A 285 1.53 26.32 -2.63
N PRO A 286 0.83 26.47 -3.76
CA PRO A 286 -0.08 25.45 -4.25
C PRO A 286 0.69 24.20 -4.70
N GLY A 287 0.01 23.07 -4.63
CA GLY A 287 0.55 21.78 -5.04
C GLY A 287 -0.40 20.63 -4.77
N TRP A 288 0.12 19.42 -4.94
CA TRP A 288 -0.55 18.17 -4.66
C TRP A 288 0.20 17.41 -3.57
N LEU A 289 -0.52 17.05 -2.52
CA LEU A 289 -0.08 16.05 -1.55
C LEU A 289 -0.65 14.70 -1.99
N MET A 290 0.21 13.68 -2.03
CA MET A 290 -0.18 12.31 -2.37
C MET A 290 0.29 11.33 -1.29
N ALA A 291 -0.54 10.34 -0.98
CA ALA A 291 -0.12 9.07 -0.36
C ALA A 291 -0.62 7.92 -1.24
N CYS A 292 0.23 6.92 -1.50
CA CYS A 292 -0.13 5.79 -2.36
C CYS A 292 0.53 4.48 -1.94
N SER A 293 -0.09 3.34 -2.31
CA SER A 293 0.52 2.01 -2.23
C SER A 293 1.50 1.77 -3.39
N ASP A 294 2.16 0.62 -3.38
CA ASP A 294 3.14 0.26 -4.39
C ASP A 294 2.54 -0.07 -5.76
N GLY A 295 1.26 -0.47 -5.81
CA GLY A 295 0.55 -0.67 -7.07
C GLY A 295 0.44 0.57 -7.95
N LEU A 296 0.64 1.78 -7.41
CA LEU A 296 0.85 2.98 -8.23
C LEU A 296 2.33 3.19 -8.55
N TRP A 297 3.17 3.31 -7.52
CA TRP A 297 4.54 3.80 -7.72
C TRP A 297 5.44 2.76 -8.40
N ASN A 298 5.13 1.47 -8.36
CA ASN A 298 5.87 0.44 -9.12
C ASN A 298 5.85 0.72 -10.64
N TYR A 299 4.81 1.39 -11.15
CA TYR A 299 4.74 1.81 -12.55
C TYR A 299 5.39 3.18 -12.81
N CYS A 300 5.58 4.00 -11.76
CA CYS A 300 6.13 5.34 -11.86
C CYS A 300 6.86 5.72 -10.56
N SER A 301 8.04 5.12 -10.33
CA SER A 301 8.73 5.16 -9.02
C SER A 301 9.30 6.54 -8.67
N GLU A 302 9.83 7.26 -9.65
CA GLU A 302 10.48 8.55 -9.43
C GLU A 302 9.48 9.69 -9.21
N ALA A 303 9.78 10.58 -8.26
CA ALA A 303 8.88 11.66 -7.85
C ALA A 303 8.59 12.66 -8.97
N ALA A 304 9.57 13.01 -9.80
CA ALA A 304 9.38 13.98 -10.89
C ALA A 304 8.45 13.45 -11.99
N PRO A 305 8.66 12.25 -12.58
CA PRO A 305 7.70 11.64 -13.49
C PRO A 305 6.29 11.46 -12.89
N LEU A 306 6.19 11.04 -11.61
CA LEU A 306 4.90 10.86 -10.95
C LEU A 306 4.15 12.20 -10.75
N ALA A 307 4.88 13.28 -10.46
CA ALA A 307 4.32 14.62 -10.40
C ALA A 307 3.79 15.08 -11.77
N ASP A 308 4.52 14.80 -12.84
CA ASP A 308 4.09 15.12 -14.21
C ASP A 308 2.84 14.34 -14.60
N LEU A 309 2.80 13.04 -14.29
CA LEU A 309 1.60 12.20 -14.49
C LEU A 309 0.41 12.74 -13.69
N THR A 310 0.62 13.10 -12.42
CA THR A 310 -0.43 13.65 -11.55
C THR A 310 -0.98 14.95 -12.10
N ARG A 311 -0.11 15.89 -12.51
CA ARG A 311 -0.53 17.18 -13.08
C ARG A 311 -1.27 17.03 -14.41
N GLN A 312 -0.79 16.16 -15.30
CA GLN A 312 -1.45 15.89 -16.58
C GLN A 312 -2.83 15.27 -16.36
N THR A 313 -2.93 14.30 -15.45
CA THR A 313 -4.18 13.65 -15.08
C THR A 313 -5.15 14.64 -14.46
N ALA A 314 -4.68 15.48 -13.54
CA ALA A 314 -5.50 16.52 -12.93
C ALA A 314 -6.00 17.52 -13.98
N ALA A 315 -5.14 17.99 -14.88
CA ALA A 315 -5.53 18.91 -15.95
C ALA A 315 -6.60 18.31 -16.88
N ALA A 316 -6.50 17.02 -17.19
CA ALA A 316 -7.51 16.31 -18.00
C ALA A 316 -8.85 16.11 -17.27
N ASN A 317 -8.84 16.15 -15.93
CA ASN A 317 -10.00 15.90 -15.07
C ASN A 317 -10.45 17.17 -14.30
N GLY A 318 -10.16 18.36 -14.84
CA GLY A 318 -10.65 19.63 -14.30
C GLY A 318 -10.03 20.04 -12.94
N GLY A 319 -8.94 19.39 -12.53
CA GLY A 319 -8.29 19.60 -11.24
C GLY A 319 -9.02 18.99 -10.04
N ASP A 320 -10.04 18.16 -10.28
CA ASP A 320 -10.81 17.51 -9.21
C ASP A 320 -10.02 16.36 -8.59
N PRO A 321 -9.77 16.34 -7.26
CA PRO A 321 -8.98 15.29 -6.63
C PRO A 321 -9.56 13.88 -6.76
N LEU A 322 -10.89 13.73 -6.73
CA LEU A 322 -11.52 12.41 -6.83
C LEU A 322 -11.30 11.85 -8.24
N ALA A 323 -11.71 12.60 -9.27
CA ALA A 323 -11.51 12.20 -10.65
C ALA A 323 -10.02 12.00 -11.00
N THR A 324 -9.12 12.81 -10.42
CA THR A 324 -7.67 12.63 -10.58
C THR A 324 -7.19 11.33 -9.96
N SER A 325 -7.59 11.02 -8.72
CA SER A 325 -7.18 9.77 -8.04
C SER A 325 -7.70 8.54 -8.78
N SER A 326 -8.95 8.55 -9.24
CA SER A 326 -9.52 7.44 -10.01
C SER A 326 -8.82 7.26 -11.35
N ALA A 327 -8.50 8.34 -12.05
CA ALA A 327 -7.77 8.27 -13.31
C ALA A 327 -6.31 7.80 -13.16
N LEU A 328 -5.66 8.07 -12.02
CA LEU A 328 -4.33 7.51 -11.70
C LEU A 328 -4.40 6.00 -11.44
N VAL A 329 -5.45 5.54 -10.74
CA VAL A 329 -5.73 4.11 -10.57
C VAL A 329 -5.98 3.44 -11.92
N ASP A 330 -6.83 4.03 -12.77
CA ASP A 330 -7.09 3.53 -14.12
C ASP A 330 -5.81 3.47 -14.97
N TRP A 331 -4.96 4.48 -14.83
CA TRP A 331 -3.67 4.51 -15.51
C TRP A 331 -2.76 3.35 -15.08
N ALA A 332 -2.65 3.07 -13.77
CA ALA A 332 -1.86 1.97 -13.23
C ALA A 332 -2.44 0.60 -13.65
N ASN A 333 -3.77 0.47 -13.63
CA ASN A 333 -4.46 -0.69 -14.19
C ASN A 333 -4.13 -0.88 -15.68
N ALA A 334 -4.11 0.19 -16.47
CA ALA A 334 -3.72 0.13 -17.89
C ALA A 334 -2.24 -0.24 -18.11
N GLN A 335 -1.35 -0.05 -17.12
CA GLN A 335 0.03 -0.54 -17.16
C GLN A 335 0.15 -2.04 -16.82
N GLY A 336 -0.93 -2.66 -16.33
CA GLY A 336 -1.01 -4.10 -16.09
C GLY A 336 -1.75 -4.49 -14.83
N GLY A 337 -1.97 -3.57 -13.88
CA GLY A 337 -2.71 -3.79 -12.63
C GLY A 337 -2.24 -5.03 -11.87
N GLN A 338 -0.92 -5.15 -11.69
CA GLN A 338 -0.28 -6.34 -11.11
C GLN A 338 -0.51 -6.46 -9.61
N ASP A 339 -0.76 -5.34 -8.93
CA ASP A 339 -1.06 -5.27 -7.49
C ASP A 339 -2.36 -4.50 -7.22
N ASN A 340 -2.78 -4.46 -5.95
CA ASN A 340 -3.77 -3.51 -5.47
C ASN A 340 -3.24 -2.07 -5.59
N ILE A 341 -4.12 -1.12 -5.88
CA ILE A 341 -3.74 0.26 -6.21
C ILE A 341 -4.52 1.22 -5.36
N THR A 342 -3.81 2.00 -4.55
CA THR A 342 -4.41 3.04 -3.70
C THR A 342 -3.74 4.38 -3.92
N VAL A 343 -4.56 5.41 -4.12
CA VAL A 343 -4.11 6.79 -4.32
C VAL A 343 -4.99 7.73 -3.52
N ALA A 344 -4.42 8.40 -2.53
CA ALA A 344 -5.04 9.48 -1.78
C ALA A 344 -4.38 10.82 -2.16
N LEU A 345 -5.19 11.84 -2.42
CA LEU A 345 -4.78 13.15 -2.91
C LEU A 345 -5.39 14.28 -2.08
N ALA A 346 -4.60 15.32 -1.86
CA ALA A 346 -5.07 16.63 -1.43
C ALA A 346 -4.52 17.73 -2.35
N ARG A 347 -5.40 18.60 -2.85
CA ARG A 347 -5.07 19.75 -3.69
C ARG A 347 -5.02 21.02 -2.85
N LEU A 348 -3.85 21.62 -2.71
CA LEU A 348 -3.68 22.94 -2.09
C LEU A 348 -3.70 24.01 -3.18
N ALA A 349 -4.56 25.01 -3.04
CA ALA A 349 -4.74 26.10 -3.99
C ALA A 349 -3.97 27.36 -3.59
#